data_AF-A0AA41RUS3-F1
#
_entry.id   AF-A0AA41RUS3-F1
#
_cell.length_a   1.000
_cell.length_b   1.000
_cell.length_c   1.000
_cell.angle_alpha   90.00
_cell.angle_beta   90.00
_cell.angle_gamma   90.00
#
_symmetry.space_group_name_H-M   'P 1'
#
loop_
_entity.id
_entity.type
_entity.pdbx_description
1 polymer ?
#
loop_
_entity_poly.entity_id
_entity_poly.type
_entity_poly.pdbx_seq_one_letter_code
_entity_poly.pdbx_strand_id
1 'polypeptide(L)'
;MVSNGTLCMELGNQVLMEFDITQSVTEALRTQVKAKPQSRLGFCFLVINGHLCSYNKNSDVWLLTLKHVLFNNEEHQENAGKVKIVACNSKLLTQ
;
A
#
# COMPACT_ATOMS: atom_id res chain seq x y z
N MET A 1 -3.36 -25.03 -3.73
CA MET A 1 -4.71 -25.37 -3.20
C MET A 1 -5.68 -25.60 -4.35
N VAL A 2 -6.00 -24.59 -5.18
CA VAL A 2 -6.82 -24.79 -6.39
C VAL A 2 -6.18 -25.79 -7.37
N SER A 3 -4.89 -25.64 -7.65
CA SER A 3 -4.07 -26.56 -8.47
C SER A 3 -4.08 -28.03 -8.04
N ASN A 4 -4.36 -28.30 -6.76
CA ASN A 4 -4.33 -29.65 -6.17
C ASN A 4 -5.76 -30.11 -5.79
N GLY A 5 -6.81 -29.48 -6.33
CA GLY A 5 -8.20 -29.83 -6.10
C GLY A 5 -8.75 -29.53 -4.70
N THR A 6 -7.96 -28.97 -3.79
CA THR A 6 -8.37 -28.68 -2.40
C THR A 6 -9.35 -27.52 -2.30
N LEU A 7 -9.36 -26.62 -3.29
CA LEU A 7 -10.32 -25.53 -3.42
C LEU A 7 -10.85 -25.50 -4.85
N CYS A 8 -12.16 -25.30 -5.02
CA CYS A 8 -12.72 -24.99 -6.33
C CYS A 8 -12.21 -23.61 -6.80
N MET A 9 -12.04 -23.42 -8.11
CA MET A 9 -11.60 -22.15 -8.68
C MET A 9 -12.56 -20.99 -8.35
N GLU A 10 -13.87 -21.27 -8.31
CA GLU A 10 -14.91 -20.30 -7.95
C GLU A 10 -14.79 -19.85 -6.49
N LEU A 11 -14.58 -20.80 -5.56
CA LEU A 11 -14.33 -20.50 -4.14
C LEU A 11 -12.98 -19.78 -3.95
N GLY A 12 -11.95 -20.13 -4.72
CA GLY A 12 -10.67 -19.42 -4.72
C GLY A 12 -10.82 -17.96 -5.15
N ASN A 13 -11.63 -17.69 -6.18
CA ASN A 13 -11.95 -16.32 -6.60
C ASN A 13 -12.80 -15.57 -5.57
N GLN A 14 -13.74 -16.24 -4.90
CA GLN A 14 -14.51 -15.63 -3.80
C GLN A 14 -13.62 -15.23 -2.62
N VAL A 15 -12.67 -16.09 -2.23
CA VAL A 15 -11.68 -15.80 -1.17
C VAL A 15 -10.72 -14.68 -1.55
N LEU A 16 -10.47 -14.46 -2.85
CA LEU A 16 -9.69 -13.33 -3.38
C LEU A 16 -10.52 -12.06 -3.65
N MET A 17 -11.85 -12.16 -3.68
CA MET A 17 -12.75 -11.00 -3.64
C MET A 17 -13.01 -10.58 -2.19
N GLU A 18 -13.06 -11.52 -1.23
CA GLU A 18 -12.52 -11.23 0.11
C GLU A 18 -11.01 -10.94 0.04
N PHE A 19 -10.41 -10.46 1.13
CA PHE A 19 -9.03 -9.94 1.19
C PHE A 19 -8.79 -8.67 0.36
N ASP A 20 -9.18 -8.64 -0.92
CA ASP A 20 -9.10 -7.45 -1.77
C ASP A 20 -10.28 -6.48 -1.51
N ILE A 21 -11.53 -6.95 -1.56
CA ILE A 21 -12.73 -6.14 -1.21
C ILE A 21 -13.02 -6.22 0.28
N THR A 22 -12.57 -7.28 0.98
CA THR A 22 -12.87 -7.38 2.41
C THR A 22 -12.15 -6.28 3.19
N GLN A 23 -12.94 -5.67 4.05
CA GLN A 23 -12.55 -4.73 5.09
C GLN A 23 -11.27 -5.12 5.83
N SER A 24 -10.87 -6.41 5.86
CA SER A 24 -9.68 -6.93 6.55
C SER A 24 -8.38 -6.15 6.29
N VAL A 25 -7.90 -6.02 5.04
CA VAL A 25 -6.59 -5.39 4.80
C VAL A 25 -6.66 -3.88 5.01
N THR A 26 -7.68 -3.22 4.43
CA THR A 26 -7.86 -1.76 4.56
C THR A 26 -8.12 -1.33 6.01
N GLU A 27 -8.94 -2.08 6.77
CA GLU A 27 -9.23 -1.79 8.17
C GLU A 27 -8.07 -2.21 9.08
N ALA A 28 -7.33 -3.28 8.80
CA ALA A 28 -6.11 -3.58 9.54
C ALA A 28 -5.05 -2.49 9.34
N LEU A 29 -4.89 -1.99 8.12
CA LEU A 29 -4.05 -0.81 7.86
C LEU A 29 -4.58 0.43 8.60
N ARG A 30 -5.90 0.66 8.62
CA ARG A 30 -6.52 1.81 9.32
C ARG A 30 -6.42 1.73 10.84
N THR A 31 -6.52 0.54 11.44
CA THR A 31 -6.68 0.35 12.90
C THR A 31 -5.42 -0.16 13.59
N GLN A 32 -4.60 -0.95 12.91
CA GLN A 32 -3.39 -1.59 13.46
C GLN A 32 -2.11 -0.86 13.05
N VAL A 33 -2.05 -0.20 11.89
CA VAL A 33 -0.96 0.75 11.57
C VAL A 33 -1.24 2.09 12.27
N LYS A 34 -1.32 2.01 13.60
CA LYS A 34 -1.19 3.18 14.46
C LYS A 34 0.24 3.68 14.29
N ALA A 35 0.37 4.89 13.78
CA ALA A 35 1.52 5.73 14.07
C ALA A 35 1.84 5.62 15.56
N LYS A 36 3.10 5.34 15.93
CA LYS A 36 3.47 5.12 17.33
C LYS A 36 3.00 6.31 18.17
N PRO A 37 2.27 6.12 19.28
CA PRO A 37 1.68 7.21 20.07
C PRO A 37 2.70 8.09 20.83
N GLN A 38 3.99 8.04 20.46
CA GLN A 38 5.03 8.98 20.88
C GLN A 38 5.22 10.15 19.89
N SER A 39 4.73 10.05 18.65
CA SER A 39 4.70 11.20 17.73
C SER A 39 3.63 12.21 18.21
N ARG A 40 4.03 13.47 18.47
CA ARG A 40 3.13 14.51 19.02
C ARG A 40 2.03 14.95 18.03
N LEU A 41 2.16 14.57 16.76
CA LEU A 41 1.10 14.57 15.77
C LEU A 41 0.71 13.10 15.56
N GLY A 42 -0.59 12.78 15.58
CA GLY A 42 -1.10 11.40 15.47
C GLY A 42 -0.98 10.74 14.08
N PHE A 43 0.06 11.08 13.32
CA PHE A 43 0.34 10.60 11.96
C PHE A 43 1.85 10.40 11.79
N CYS A 44 2.28 9.16 11.51
CA CYS A 44 3.67 8.89 11.10
C CYS A 44 3.86 9.43 9.69
N PHE A 45 4.74 10.42 9.54
CA PHE A 45 5.03 11.03 8.25
C PHE A 45 6.22 10.35 7.58
N LEU A 46 5.94 9.54 6.55
CA LEU A 46 6.97 8.97 5.69
C LEU A 46 7.37 9.98 4.62
N VAL A 47 8.59 10.51 4.71
CA VAL A 47 9.21 11.32 3.66
C VAL A 47 9.83 10.40 2.62
N ILE A 48 9.58 10.66 1.34
CA ILE A 48 10.15 9.93 0.22
C ILE A 48 10.86 10.94 -0.69
N ASN A 49 12.20 10.96 -0.66
CA ASN A 49 13.02 11.78 -1.54
C ASN A 49 13.64 10.91 -2.64
N GLY A 50 13.74 11.39 -3.88
CA GLY A 50 14.41 10.65 -4.96
C GLY A 50 14.09 11.19 -6.35
N HIS A 51 14.66 10.55 -7.38
CA HIS A 51 14.51 11.00 -8.77
C HIS A 51 13.34 10.30 -9.47
N LEU A 52 12.30 11.06 -9.84
CA LEU A 52 11.18 10.58 -10.65
C LEU A 52 11.65 10.23 -12.06
N CYS A 53 11.55 8.94 -12.41
CA CYS A 53 11.93 8.41 -13.72
C CYS A 53 10.74 8.32 -14.68
N SER A 54 9.57 7.97 -14.15
CA SER A 54 8.31 7.98 -14.89
C SER A 54 7.14 8.09 -13.92
N TYR A 55 6.05 8.67 -14.39
CA TYR A 55 4.75 8.61 -13.73
C TYR A 55 3.69 8.26 -14.77
N ASN A 56 2.62 7.62 -14.31
CA ASN A 56 1.40 7.39 -15.07
C ASN A 56 0.22 7.59 -14.11
N LYS A 57 -0.86 8.19 -14.60
CA LYS A 57 -2.13 8.30 -13.90
C LYS A 57 -3.22 7.68 -14.78
N ASN A 58 -3.79 6.58 -14.34
CA ASN A 58 -4.92 5.93 -15.00
C ASN A 58 -6.12 5.99 -14.04
N SER A 59 -7.15 6.75 -14.41
CA SER A 59 -8.33 7.04 -13.58
C SER A 59 -7.95 7.54 -12.17
N ASP A 60 -8.16 6.71 -11.14
CA ASP A 60 -7.91 6.99 -9.72
C ASP A 60 -6.63 6.33 -9.17
N VAL A 61 -5.85 5.67 -10.03
CA VAL A 61 -4.58 5.04 -9.65
C VAL A 61 -3.40 5.81 -10.21
N TRP A 62 -2.50 6.22 -9.32
CA TRP A 62 -1.19 6.75 -9.64
C TRP A 62 -0.14 5.64 -9.61
N LEU A 63 0.71 5.64 -10.62
CA LEU A 63 1.89 4.78 -10.71
C LEU A 63 3.12 5.67 -10.88
N LEU A 64 4.04 5.64 -9.92
CA LEU A 64 5.30 6.39 -9.97
C LEU A 64 6.48 5.41 -9.94
N THR A 65 7.50 5.67 -10.74
CA THR A 65 8.79 4.97 -10.67
C THR A 65 9.87 5.97 -10.29
N LEU A 66 10.51 5.73 -9.15
CA LEU A 66 11.59 6.57 -8.61
C LEU A 66 12.91 5.77 -8.62
N LYS A 67 14.04 6.48 -8.70
CA LYS A 67 15.40 5.95 -8.49
C LYS A 67 16.14 6.75 -7.42
N HIS A 68 17.15 6.13 -6.81
CA HIS A 68 17.98 6.71 -5.75
C HIS A 68 17.10 7.30 -4.64
N VAL A 69 16.25 6.45 -4.07
CA VAL A 69 15.20 6.87 -3.13
C VAL A 69 15.69 6.75 -1.71
N LEU A 70 15.49 7.83 -0.95
CA LEU A 70 15.63 7.88 0.49
C LEU A 70 14.23 7.88 1.11
N PHE A 71 13.89 6.80 1.79
CA PHE A 71 12.76 6.74 2.70
C PHE A 71 13.24 7.24 4.07
N ASN A 72 12.53 8.20 4.66
CA ASN A 72 12.84 8.71 5.99
C ASN A 72 11.57 8.83 6.84
N ASN A 73 11.61 8.25 8.03
CA ASN A 73 10.60 8.29 9.08
C ASN A 73 11.31 8.68 10.39
N GLU A 74 10.55 9.06 11.43
CA GLU A 74 11.09 9.57 12.70
C GLU A 74 12.13 8.64 13.39
N GLU A 75 12.08 7.33 13.10
CA GLU A 75 12.95 6.30 13.69
C GLU A 75 13.85 5.56 12.69
N HIS A 76 13.66 5.72 11.38
CA HIS A 76 14.33 4.91 10.36
C HIS A 76 14.54 5.65 9.04
N GLN A 77 15.72 5.45 8.46
CA GLN A 77 16.09 5.97 7.16
C GLN A 77 16.65 4.84 6.29
N GLU A 78 16.04 4.60 5.13
CA GLU A 78 16.43 3.54 4.20
C GLU A 78 16.68 4.05 2.78
N ASN A 79 17.66 3.45 2.11
CA ASN A 79 18.03 3.76 0.73
C ASN A 79 17.61 2.64 -0.22
N ALA A 80 16.87 2.97 -1.28
CA ALA A 80 16.46 2.04 -2.32
C ALA A 80 16.90 2.51 -3.72
N GLY A 81 17.57 1.62 -4.47
CA GLY A 81 18.09 1.96 -5.81
C GLY A 81 16.99 2.34 -6.82
N LYS A 82 15.85 1.63 -6.79
CA LYS A 82 14.66 1.89 -7.61
C LYS A 82 13.41 1.36 -6.90
N VAL A 83 12.34 2.14 -6.88
CA VAL A 83 11.03 1.71 -6.33
C VAL A 83 9.88 2.10 -7.25
N LYS A 84 8.78 1.36 -7.12
CA LYS A 84 7.53 1.53 -7.86
C LYS A 84 6.42 1.79 -6.84
N ILE A 85 5.89 3.01 -6.80
CA ILE A 85 4.78 3.40 -5.93
C ILE A 85 3.48 3.26 -6.72
N VAL A 86 2.52 2.52 -6.17
CA VAL A 86 1.15 2.48 -6.66
C VAL A 86 0.26 3.09 -5.56
N ALA A 87 -0.47 4.15 -5.89
CA ALA A 87 -1.32 4.87 -4.94
C ALA A 87 -2.72 5.06 -5.51
N CYS A 88 -3.72 4.52 -4.80
CA CYS A 88 -5.14 4.67 -5.14
C CYS A 88 -5.73 5.90 -4.45
N ASN A 89 -6.75 6.51 -5.07
CA ASN A 89 -7.51 7.61 -4.48
C ASN A 89 -8.25 7.15 -3.20
N SER A 90 -7.84 7.67 -2.04
CA SER A 90 -8.41 7.30 -0.74
C SER A 90 -9.90 7.64 -0.58
N LYS A 91 -10.46 8.53 -1.42
CA LYS A 91 -11.90 8.85 -1.43
C LYS A 91 -12.77 7.65 -1.83
N LEU A 92 -12.20 6.66 -2.51
CA LEU A 92 -12.89 5.41 -2.86
C LEU A 92 -13.06 4.46 -1.66
N LEU A 93 -12.39 4.74 -0.53
CA LEU A 93 -12.45 3.93 0.70
C LEU A 93 -13.40 4.52 1.77
N THR A 94 -14.27 5.45 1.36
CA THR A 94 -15.20 6.18 2.25
C THR A 94 -16.66 6.14 1.79
N GLN A 95 -17.00 5.21 0.88
CA GLN A 95 -18.37 4.81 0.56
C GLN A 95 -18.66 3.45 1.19
#